data_AF-A0ABD5SPX8-F1
#
_entry.id   AF-A0ABD5SPX8-F1
#
_cell.length_a   1.000
_cell.length_b   1.000
_cell.length_c   1.000
_cell.angle_alpha   90.00
_cell.angle_beta   90.00
_cell.angle_gamma   90.00
#
_symmetry.space_group_name_H-M   'P 1'
#
loop_
_entity.id
_entity.type
_entity.pdbx_description
1 polymer ?
#
loop_
_entity_poly.entity_id
_entity_poly.type
_entity_poly.pdbx_seq_one_letter_code
_entity_poly.pdbx_strand_id
1 'polypeptide(L)'
;METVRYTDEGGRYRTGGVTFEPGDVGEVSAGLAEHLVVDVGSFEYVDEEAIEKTDTDPDEDVDDDASDEGEASDEDDGLVEELDGMTIPEFEEELESGRFDDRLEAVGDAEREGQDRAGVHDAIGVRRAEIEG
;
A
#
# COMPACT_ATOMS: atom_id res chain seq x y z
N MET A 1 19.86 -4.09 -17.76
CA MET A 1 18.48 -4.20 -17.25
C MET A 1 17.98 -5.55 -17.70
N GLU A 2 17.04 -6.14 -16.98
CA GLU A 2 16.41 -7.41 -17.34
C GLU A 2 14.91 -7.19 -17.43
N THR A 3 14.27 -7.87 -18.38
CA THR A 3 12.84 -7.75 -18.59
C THR A 3 12.13 -8.94 -17.98
N VAL A 4 11.12 -8.65 -17.18
CA VAL A 4 10.31 -9.66 -16.50
C VAL A 4 8.85 -9.46 -16.83
N ARG A 5 8.11 -10.55 -16.88
CA ARG A 5 6.65 -10.54 -17.02
C ARG A 5 6.00 -11.05 -15.76
N TYR A 6 4.97 -10.35 -15.31
CA TYR A 6 4.15 -10.82 -14.19
C TYR A 6 3.14 -11.85 -14.68
N THR A 7 3.15 -13.03 -14.10
CA THR A 7 2.39 -14.20 -14.55
C THR A 7 1.31 -14.63 -13.58
N ASP A 8 1.29 -14.04 -12.40
CA ASP A 8 0.34 -14.40 -11.36
C ASP A 8 -1.00 -13.71 -11.61
N GLU A 9 -2.09 -14.49 -11.51
CA GLU A 9 -3.46 -14.03 -11.76
C GLU A 9 -4.09 -13.38 -10.50
N GLY A 10 -3.32 -13.24 -9.42
CA GLY A 10 -3.80 -12.88 -8.08
C GLY A 10 -3.97 -11.39 -7.79
N GLY A 11 -3.47 -10.48 -8.64
CA GLY A 11 -3.65 -9.04 -8.42
C GLY A 11 -2.60 -8.16 -9.09
N ARG A 12 -2.44 -6.93 -8.62
CA ARG A 12 -1.38 -6.02 -9.09
C ARG A 12 -0.14 -6.17 -8.19
N TYR A 13 1.05 -6.23 -8.78
CA TYR A 13 2.30 -6.34 -8.03
C TYR A 13 3.12 -5.05 -8.14
N ARG A 14 3.49 -4.44 -7.01
CA ARG A 14 4.23 -3.17 -6.98
C ARG A 14 5.63 -3.38 -6.40
N THR A 15 6.66 -2.95 -7.12
CA THR A 15 8.06 -3.01 -6.64
C THR A 15 8.91 -1.90 -7.22
N GLY A 16 9.78 -1.30 -6.40
CA GLY A 16 10.74 -0.30 -6.85
C GLY A 16 10.12 0.92 -7.57
N GLY A 17 8.85 1.22 -7.29
CA GLY A 17 8.09 2.29 -7.97
C GLY A 17 7.39 1.88 -9.28
N VAL A 18 7.57 0.63 -9.73
CA VAL A 18 6.89 0.05 -10.90
C VAL A 18 5.71 -0.80 -10.42
N THR A 19 4.59 -0.72 -11.13
CA THR A 19 3.41 -1.57 -10.88
C THR A 19 3.22 -2.48 -12.09
N PHE A 20 3.11 -3.77 -11.84
CA PHE A 20 2.84 -4.81 -12.82
C PHE A 20 1.42 -5.32 -12.63
N GLU A 21 0.70 -5.46 -13.74
CA GLU A 21 -0.59 -6.13 -13.80
C GLU A 21 -0.44 -7.54 -14.38
N PRO A 22 -1.41 -8.46 -14.15
CA PRO A 22 -1.33 -9.82 -14.69
C PRO A 22 -1.08 -9.82 -16.20
N GLY A 23 0.05 -10.37 -16.63
CA GLY A 23 0.49 -10.41 -18.02
C GLY A 23 1.36 -9.25 -18.47
N ASP A 24 1.56 -8.23 -17.63
CA ASP A 24 2.36 -7.04 -17.91
C ASP A 24 3.86 -7.34 -17.93
N VAL A 25 4.59 -6.59 -18.75
CA VAL A 25 6.02 -6.78 -18.99
C VAL A 25 6.75 -5.48 -18.65
N GLY A 26 7.78 -5.57 -17.82
CA GLY A 26 8.52 -4.40 -17.36
C GLY A 26 10.01 -4.66 -17.24
N GLU A 27 10.77 -3.59 -17.46
CA GLU A 27 12.22 -3.58 -17.35
C GLU A 27 12.64 -3.25 -15.91
N VAL A 28 13.47 -4.10 -15.34
CA VAL A 28 13.97 -3.96 -13.97
C VAL A 28 15.49 -4.16 -13.91
N SER A 29 16.09 -3.82 -12.78
CA SER A 29 17.50 -4.14 -12.53
C SER A 29 17.70 -5.64 -12.37
N ALA A 30 18.86 -6.18 -12.75
CA ALA A 30 19.11 -7.63 -12.73
C ALA A 30 18.94 -8.26 -11.34
N GLY A 31 19.37 -7.57 -10.27
CA GLY A 31 19.16 -8.03 -8.90
C GLY A 31 17.68 -8.04 -8.49
N LEU A 32 16.87 -7.14 -9.05
CA LEU A 32 15.42 -7.14 -8.83
C LEU A 32 14.74 -8.24 -9.65
N ALA A 33 15.15 -8.47 -10.90
CA ALA A 33 14.61 -9.56 -11.71
C ALA A 33 14.87 -10.93 -11.05
N GLU A 34 16.08 -11.18 -10.55
CA GLU A 34 16.39 -12.41 -9.81
C GLU A 34 15.45 -12.58 -8.61
N HIS A 35 15.23 -11.52 -7.84
CA HIS A 35 14.30 -11.57 -6.71
C HIS A 35 12.85 -11.87 -7.15
N LEU A 36 12.37 -11.21 -8.20
CA LEU A 36 11.00 -11.38 -8.71
C LEU A 36 10.74 -12.77 -9.28
N VAL A 37 11.73 -13.37 -9.93
CA VAL A 37 11.59 -14.69 -10.55
C VAL A 37 11.90 -15.82 -9.56
N VAL A 38 12.95 -15.69 -8.76
CA VAL A 38 13.45 -16.77 -7.89
C VAL A 38 12.80 -16.74 -6.50
N ASP A 39 12.70 -15.58 -5.86
CA ASP A 39 12.12 -15.47 -4.51
C ASP A 39 10.60 -15.32 -4.55
N VAL A 40 10.08 -14.42 -5.39
CA VAL A 40 8.64 -14.14 -5.48
C VAL A 40 7.92 -15.20 -6.32
N GLY A 41 8.59 -15.76 -7.34
CA GLY A 41 8.05 -16.87 -8.15
C GLY A 41 6.82 -16.52 -8.99
N SER A 42 6.42 -15.24 -9.02
CA SER A 42 5.25 -14.74 -9.75
C SER A 42 5.62 -14.13 -11.10
N PHE A 43 6.91 -14.17 -11.46
CA PHE A 43 7.46 -13.55 -12.66
C PHE A 43 8.23 -14.55 -13.51
N GLU A 44 8.28 -14.30 -14.81
CA GLU A 44 9.13 -15.02 -15.77
C GLU A 44 10.12 -14.05 -16.46
N TYR A 45 11.33 -14.54 -16.76
CA TYR A 45 12.29 -13.79 -17.58
C TYR A 45 11.79 -13.74 -19.03
N VAL A 46 11.75 -12.53 -19.59
CA VAL A 46 11.42 -12.31 -20.99
C VAL A 46 12.64 -11.74 -21.70
N ASP A 47 13.11 -12.43 -22.72
CA ASP A 47 14.17 -11.91 -23.58
C ASP A 47 13.61 -10.75 -24.41
N GLU A 48 14.33 -9.63 -24.44
CA GLU A 48 13.94 -8.40 -25.15
C GLU A 48 13.75 -8.62 -26.66
N GLU A 49 14.36 -9.69 -27.22
CA GLU A 49 14.18 -10.11 -28.61
C GLU A 49 12.80 -10.72 -28.92
N ALA A 50 12.00 -11.08 -27.90
CA ALA A 50 10.67 -11.69 -28.06
C ALA A 50 9.50 -10.70 -27.94
N ILE A 51 9.76 -9.43 -27.65
CA ILE A 51 8.72 -8.40 -27.45
C ILE A 51 8.34 -7.80 -28.81
N GLU A 52 7.53 -8.53 -29.57
CA GLU A 52 6.90 -8.00 -30.78
C GLU A 52 5.90 -6.90 -30.36
N LYS A 53 6.33 -5.64 -30.52
CA LYS A 53 5.57 -4.38 -30.46
C LYS A 53 4.05 -4.52 -30.27
N THR A 54 3.56 -4.35 -29.05
CA THR A 54 2.21 -3.85 -28.81
C THR A 54 2.30 -2.37 -28.46
N ASP A 55 2.38 -1.58 -29.53
CA ASP A 55 2.12 -0.14 -29.56
C ASP A 55 0.67 0.04 -29.08
N THR A 56 0.47 0.54 -27.86
CA THR A 56 -0.86 1.01 -27.42
C THR A 56 -1.01 2.44 -27.92
N ASP A 57 -1.84 2.56 -28.96
CA ASP A 57 -2.31 3.76 -29.63
C ASP A 57 -2.85 4.80 -28.61
N PRO A 58 -2.45 6.08 -28.68
CA PRO A 58 -3.09 7.15 -27.92
C PRO A 58 -4.23 7.74 -28.76
N ASP A 59 -5.42 7.16 -28.66
CA ASP A 59 -6.62 7.73 -29.28
C ASP A 59 -7.75 7.92 -28.26
N GLU A 60 -8.51 8.97 -28.50
CA GLU A 60 -9.31 9.76 -27.57
C GLU A 60 -10.62 9.09 -27.11
N ASP A 61 -11.29 9.81 -26.19
CA ASP A 61 -12.72 9.78 -25.83
C ASP A 61 -13.19 8.85 -24.69
N VAL A 62 -13.31 9.44 -23.50
CA VAL A 62 -14.53 9.32 -22.68
C VAL A 62 -14.88 10.68 -22.04
N ASP A 63 -15.92 11.31 -22.58
CA ASP A 63 -16.73 12.39 -22.01
C ASP A 63 -17.67 11.83 -20.90
N ASP A 64 -18.30 12.71 -20.11
CA ASP A 64 -19.37 12.40 -19.12
C ASP A 64 -18.90 11.67 -17.82
N ASP A 65 -19.31 11.94 -16.60
CA ASP A 65 -20.24 12.87 -15.96
C ASP A 65 -20.14 12.61 -14.45
N ALA A 66 -20.19 13.68 -13.67
CA ALA A 66 -20.70 13.79 -12.31
C ALA A 66 -20.20 12.92 -11.13
N SER A 67 -20.27 13.58 -9.97
CA SER A 67 -20.29 13.05 -8.59
C SER A 67 -18.89 12.88 -8.02
N ASP A 68 -18.31 13.90 -7.37
CA ASP A 68 -18.66 14.30 -5.99
C ASP A 68 -19.05 13.06 -5.17
N GLU A 69 -18.08 12.39 -4.53
CA GLU A 69 -18.20 11.81 -3.18
C GLU A 69 -16.79 11.53 -2.63
N GLY A 70 -16.41 12.24 -1.56
CA GLY A 70 -15.35 11.81 -0.65
C GLY A 70 -13.99 12.48 -0.82
N GLU A 71 -13.88 13.73 -0.39
CA GLU A 71 -12.65 14.23 0.22
C GLU A 71 -12.43 13.42 1.51
N ALA A 72 -11.89 12.21 1.39
CA ALA A 72 -11.29 11.50 2.52
C ALA A 72 -9.89 12.10 2.65
N SER A 73 -9.74 13.00 3.61
CA SER A 73 -8.52 13.73 3.92
C SER A 73 -7.28 12.83 3.83
N ASP A 74 -6.30 13.20 2.99
CA ASP A 74 -4.94 12.62 2.88
C ASP A 74 -4.19 12.46 4.23
N GLU A 75 -4.76 12.91 5.36
CA GLU A 75 -4.20 12.79 6.70
C GLU A 75 -4.35 11.38 7.31
N ASP A 76 -5.35 10.60 6.87
CA ASP A 76 -5.61 9.24 7.41
C ASP A 76 -4.67 8.18 6.80
N ASP A 77 -4.32 8.29 5.52
CA ASP A 77 -3.47 7.34 4.81
C ASP A 77 -2.05 7.25 5.42
N GLY A 78 -1.50 8.41 5.82
CA GLY A 78 -0.20 8.48 6.51
C GLY A 78 -0.23 7.96 7.95
N LEU A 79 -1.40 8.00 8.62
CA LEU A 79 -1.58 7.42 9.94
C LEU A 79 -1.62 5.89 9.87
N VAL A 80 -2.28 5.32 8.87
CA VAL A 80 -2.30 3.86 8.65
C VAL A 80 -0.89 3.32 8.44
N GLU A 81 -0.09 3.95 7.57
CA GLU A 81 1.33 3.56 7.37
C GLU A 81 2.18 3.72 8.64
N GLU A 82 1.95 4.79 9.41
CA GLU A 82 2.66 5.05 10.68
C GLU A 82 2.34 4.00 11.75
N LEU A 83 1.07 3.59 11.85
CA LEU A 83 0.63 2.56 12.78
C LEU A 83 1.05 1.17 12.32
N ASP A 84 1.07 0.92 11.01
CA ASP A 84 1.42 -0.39 10.46
C ASP A 84 2.83 -0.84 10.86
N GLY A 85 3.78 0.10 10.84
CA GLY A 85 5.17 -0.13 11.23
C GLY A 85 5.42 -0.23 12.74
N MET A 86 4.43 0.08 13.59
CA MET A 86 4.58 0.09 15.04
C MET A 86 4.05 -1.21 15.65
N THR A 87 4.74 -1.78 16.64
CA THR A 87 4.16 -2.88 17.42
C THR A 87 3.22 -2.36 18.52
N ILE A 88 2.31 -3.21 19.03
CA ILE A 88 1.41 -2.86 20.14
C ILE A 88 2.14 -2.18 21.32
N PRO A 89 3.24 -2.74 21.87
CA PRO A 89 3.94 -2.08 22.97
C PRO A 89 4.56 -0.72 22.60
N GLU A 90 5.09 -0.56 21.38
CA GLU A 90 5.63 0.73 20.93
C GLU A 90 4.52 1.78 20.76
N PHE A 91 3.35 1.33 20.29
CA PHE A 91 2.17 2.17 20.19
C PHE A 91 1.68 2.61 21.58
N GLU A 92 1.63 1.70 22.56
CA GLU A 92 1.29 2.04 23.94
C GLU A 92 2.24 3.09 24.54
N GLU A 93 3.55 2.99 24.26
CA GLU A 93 4.54 4.00 24.67
C GLU A 93 4.29 5.38 24.03
N GLU A 94 3.93 5.42 22.74
CA GLU A 94 3.61 6.68 22.05
C GLU A 94 2.26 7.27 22.46
N LEU A 95 1.32 6.41 22.87
CA LEU A 95 0.06 6.83 23.46
C LEU A 95 0.29 7.46 24.83
N GLU A 96 1.17 6.87 25.64
CA GLU A 96 1.55 7.41 26.95
C GLU A 96 2.33 8.73 26.80
N SER A 97 3.15 8.85 25.75
CA SER A 97 3.88 10.08 25.41
C SER A 97 2.95 11.24 24.99
N GLY A 98 1.69 10.92 24.67
CA GLY A 98 0.66 11.87 24.28
C GLY A 98 0.76 12.35 22.84
N ARG A 99 1.59 11.71 22.01
CA ARG A 99 1.76 12.05 20.59
C ARG A 99 0.44 12.02 19.82
N PHE A 100 -0.47 11.16 20.23
CA PHE A 100 -1.74 10.92 19.56
C PHE A 100 -2.94 11.55 20.26
N ASP A 101 -2.76 12.23 21.39
CA ASP A 101 -3.86 12.73 22.23
C ASP A 101 -4.85 13.62 21.45
N ASP A 102 -4.34 14.45 20.53
CA ASP A 102 -5.15 15.34 19.69
C ASP A 102 -5.86 14.61 18.53
N ARG A 103 -5.46 13.37 18.22
CA ARG A 103 -5.93 12.58 17.06
C ARG A 103 -6.27 11.13 17.39
N LEU A 104 -6.64 10.83 18.64
CA LEU A 104 -6.97 9.47 19.09
C LEU A 104 -8.13 8.84 18.31
N GLU A 105 -9.07 9.66 17.83
CA GLU A 105 -10.18 9.20 17.01
C GLU A 105 -9.72 8.76 15.61
N ALA A 106 -8.92 9.59 14.93
CA ALA A 106 -8.31 9.24 13.64
C ALA A 106 -7.39 8.03 13.76
N VAL A 107 -6.59 7.93 14.84
CA VAL A 107 -5.74 6.77 15.12
C VAL A 107 -6.56 5.49 15.33
N GLY A 108 -7.71 5.59 15.99
CA GLY A 108 -8.61 4.47 16.19
C GLY A 108 -9.35 4.01 14.93
N ASP A 109 -9.58 4.90 13.97
CA ASP A 109 -10.14 4.55 12.67
C ASP A 109 -9.07 4.04 11.70
N ALA A 110 -7.91 4.70 11.63
CA ALA A 110 -6.75 4.23 10.89
C ALA A 110 -6.30 2.82 11.32
N GLU A 111 -6.32 2.52 12.62
CA GLU A 111 -6.01 1.16 13.08
C GLU A 111 -7.07 0.14 12.65
N ARG A 112 -8.36 0.53 12.62
CA ARG A 112 -9.45 -0.34 12.16
C ARG A 112 -9.33 -0.64 10.66
N GLU A 113 -8.80 0.31 9.90
CA GLU A 113 -8.59 0.21 8.46
C GLU A 113 -7.28 -0.54 8.11
N GLY A 114 -6.28 -0.48 9.00
CA GLY A 114 -5.01 -1.19 8.91
C GLY A 114 -5.06 -2.62 9.46
N GLN A 115 -4.50 -2.84 10.66
CA GLN A 115 -4.31 -4.18 11.24
C GLN A 115 -5.42 -4.61 12.20
N ASP A 116 -6.37 -3.74 12.53
CA ASP A 116 -7.52 -3.94 13.44
C ASP A 116 -7.10 -4.62 14.76
N ARG A 117 -6.03 -4.10 15.36
CA ARG A 117 -5.39 -4.73 16.52
C ARG A 117 -6.19 -4.45 17.77
N ALA A 118 -6.89 -5.46 18.27
CA ALA A 118 -7.71 -5.35 19.48
C ALA A 118 -6.96 -4.73 20.69
N GLY A 119 -5.66 -5.02 20.86
CA GLY A 119 -4.85 -4.43 21.94
C GLY A 119 -4.63 -2.91 21.79
N VAL A 120 -4.51 -2.43 20.55
CA VAL A 120 -4.37 -0.99 20.25
C VAL A 120 -5.69 -0.27 20.51
N HIS A 121 -6.83 -0.83 20.08
CA HIS A 121 -8.14 -0.25 20.39
C HIS A 121 -8.44 -0.16 21.89
N ASP A 122 -8.02 -1.17 22.66
CA ASP A 122 -8.14 -1.16 24.13
C ASP A 122 -7.29 -0.03 24.73
N ALA A 123 -6.04 0.11 24.29
CA ALA A 123 -5.13 1.18 24.73
C ALA A 123 -5.66 2.59 24.38
N ILE A 124 -6.15 2.80 23.15
CA ILE A 124 -6.78 4.07 22.71
C ILE A 124 -8.01 4.38 23.58
N GLY A 125 -8.84 3.38 23.84
CA GLY A 125 -10.03 3.53 24.69
C GLY A 125 -9.68 3.94 26.12
N VAL A 126 -8.65 3.31 26.70
CA VAL A 126 -8.12 3.68 28.03
C VAL A 126 -7.61 5.12 28.02
N ARG A 127 -6.74 5.49 27.07
CA ARG A 127 -6.17 6.85 27.01
C ARG A 127 -7.24 7.92 26.82
N ARG A 128 -8.22 7.68 25.95
CA ARG A 128 -9.35 8.60 25.74
C ARG A 128 -10.14 8.82 27.03
N ALA A 129 -10.37 7.74 27.81
CA ALA A 129 -11.03 7.84 29.10
C ALA A 129 -10.19 8.60 30.15
N GLU A 130 -8.86 8.55 30.08
CA GLU A 130 -7.97 9.33 30.97
C GLU A 130 -7.95 10.82 30.64
N ILE A 131 -8.10 11.21 29.36
CA ILE A 131 -8.11 12.62 28.93
C ILE A 131 -9.47 13.28 29.17
N GLU A 132 -10.56 12.51 29.00
CA GLU A 132 -11.94 13.00 29.12
C GLU A 132 -12.49 12.95 30.57
N GLY A 133 -11.77 12.27 31.48
CA GLY A 133 -12.11 12.09 32.91
C GLY A 133 -11.56 13.17 33.83
#